data_AF-A0A7J7K3L8-F1
#
_entry.id   AF-A0A7J7K3L8-F1
#
_cell.length_a   1.000
_cell.length_b   1.000
_cell.length_c   1.000
_cell.angle_alpha   90.00
_cell.angle_beta   90.00
_cell.angle_gamma   90.00
#
_symmetry.space_group_name_H-M   'P 1'
#
loop_
_entity.id
_entity.type
_entity.pdbx_description
1 polymer ?
#
loop_
_entity_poly.entity_id
_entity_poly.type
_entity_poly.pdbx_seq_one_letter_code
_entity_poly.pdbx_strand_id
1 'polypeptide(L)'
;MESPASKRPKRGSASSRDADESLKSAIFFPDVSKIPYKPQATAAETMVFKHYNAEEIVYGKSMADWLRFSVCYWHTFRGQGADPFGFPTIHRPWDDETNSLFNAKRRMYAAFEFMSKLGVHYWSFHDRDISPEGANLKETNQNLDELVELASQLMEKHEIKLLWNTCNLFSHPRYMNGAFTNPDAHVFAYAAAQLLIILISLEYKTKIGYEGQLLIEPKAKEPTRHQYDYGKVIFIFIVLYVCAV
;
A
#
# COMPACT_ATOMS: atom_id res chain seq x y z
N MET A 1 -36.87 9.46 51.26
CA MET A 1 -35.48 9.19 50.87
C MET A 1 -35.49 8.79 49.40
N GLU A 2 -35.39 9.76 48.50
CA GLU A 2 -35.15 9.51 47.07
C GLU A 2 -33.65 9.64 46.82
N SER A 3 -33.07 8.62 46.20
CA SER A 3 -31.65 8.60 45.81
C SER A 3 -31.48 9.29 44.45
N PRO A 4 -30.50 10.18 44.25
CA PRO A 4 -30.34 10.87 42.97
C PRO A 4 -29.66 9.98 41.93
N ALA A 5 -30.25 9.90 40.74
CA ALA A 5 -29.67 9.22 39.59
C ALA A 5 -28.43 9.98 39.07
N SER A 6 -27.28 9.29 39.09
CA SER A 6 -26.02 9.76 38.52
C SER A 6 -26.12 9.85 36.98
N LYS A 7 -26.03 11.07 36.43
CA LYS A 7 -25.90 11.32 34.99
C LYS A 7 -24.46 11.03 34.57
N ARG A 8 -24.24 9.92 33.84
CA ARG A 8 -23.00 9.70 33.06
C ARG A 8 -22.88 10.78 31.97
N PRO A 9 -21.66 11.31 31.71
CA PRO A 9 -21.48 12.30 30.66
C PRO A 9 -21.56 11.63 29.28
N LYS A 10 -22.29 12.25 28.35
CA LYS A 10 -22.31 11.87 26.94
C LYS A 10 -20.94 12.19 26.33
N ARG A 11 -20.17 11.18 25.94
CA ARG A 11 -19.03 11.35 25.04
C ARG A 11 -19.58 11.82 23.68
N GLY A 12 -19.27 13.05 23.29
CA GLY A 12 -19.54 13.53 21.94
C GLY A 12 -18.69 12.75 20.93
N SER A 13 -19.31 12.12 19.95
CA SER A 13 -18.62 11.60 18.78
C SER A 13 -18.16 12.78 17.93
N ALA A 14 -16.86 12.97 17.76
CA ALA A 14 -16.33 13.84 16.72
C ALA A 14 -16.97 13.45 15.37
N SER A 15 -17.35 14.43 14.55
CA SER A 15 -17.89 14.12 13.24
C SER A 15 -16.80 13.45 12.38
N SER A 16 -17.16 12.63 11.40
CA SER A 16 -16.18 11.95 10.52
C SER A 16 -15.22 12.93 9.84
N ARG A 17 -15.66 14.18 9.62
CA ARG A 17 -14.83 15.26 9.06
C ARG A 17 -13.74 15.74 10.02
N ASP A 18 -14.07 15.89 11.31
CA ASP A 18 -13.09 16.33 12.32
C ASP A 18 -12.01 15.27 12.52
N ALA A 19 -12.38 13.99 12.40
CA ALA A 19 -11.44 12.87 12.48
C ALA A 19 -10.47 12.87 11.27
N ASP A 20 -10.96 13.09 10.05
CA ASP A 20 -10.12 13.16 8.85
C ASP A 20 -9.16 14.37 8.86
N GLU A 21 -9.61 15.54 9.34
CA GLU A 21 -8.74 16.72 9.49
C GLU A 21 -7.61 16.48 10.51
N SER A 22 -7.88 15.74 11.58
CA SER A 22 -6.85 15.38 12.55
C SER A 22 -5.72 14.54 11.95
N LEU A 23 -6.01 13.71 10.94
CA LEU A 23 -5.00 12.89 10.26
C LEU A 23 -4.05 13.73 9.39
N LYS A 24 -4.55 14.82 8.78
CA LYS A 24 -3.76 15.68 7.88
C LYS A 24 -2.61 16.40 8.58
N SER A 25 -2.76 16.68 9.87
CA SER A 25 -1.79 17.39 10.70
C SER A 25 -1.02 16.46 11.65
N ALA A 26 -1.33 15.16 11.66
CA ALA A 26 -0.67 14.19 12.50
C ALA A 26 0.80 13.98 12.08
N ILE A 27 1.64 13.69 13.08
CA ILE A 27 3.03 13.26 12.89
C ILE A 27 3.13 11.84 13.46
N PHE A 28 3.42 10.88 12.60
CA PHE A 28 3.43 9.45 12.94
C PHE A 28 4.82 8.97 13.37
N PHE A 29 5.90 9.65 12.95
CA PHE A 29 7.27 9.31 13.30
C PHE A 29 8.01 10.51 13.93
N PRO A 30 7.58 11.01 15.11
CA PRO A 30 8.09 12.28 15.67
C PRO A 30 9.60 12.28 15.93
N ASP A 31 10.17 11.12 16.28
CA ASP A 31 11.59 10.97 16.60
C ASP A 31 12.48 10.75 15.36
N VAL A 32 11.89 10.72 14.16
CA VAL A 32 12.60 10.49 12.90
C VAL A 32 12.50 11.75 12.05
N SER A 33 13.65 12.35 11.75
CA SER A 33 13.77 13.41 10.74
C SER A 33 13.99 12.82 9.35
N LYS A 34 14.06 13.69 8.32
CA LYS A 34 14.53 13.26 7.00
C LYS A 34 15.93 12.63 7.13
N ILE A 35 16.14 11.47 6.51
CA ILE A 35 17.39 10.71 6.59
C ILE A 35 18.47 11.37 5.73
N PRO A 36 19.57 11.86 6.32
CA PRO A 36 20.60 12.55 5.55
C PRO A 36 21.63 11.57 4.97
N TYR A 37 22.32 11.99 3.91
CA TYR A 37 23.54 11.35 3.44
C TYR A 37 24.73 11.81 4.27
N LYS A 38 25.42 10.88 4.92
CA LYS A 38 26.61 11.12 5.75
C LYS A 38 27.63 9.99 5.56
N PRO A 39 28.51 10.08 4.55
CA PRO A 39 29.45 9.00 4.22
C PRO A 39 30.50 8.73 5.31
N GLN A 40 30.77 9.72 6.16
CA GLN A 40 31.71 9.62 7.28
C GLN A 40 31.06 9.19 8.60
N ALA A 41 29.78 8.79 8.56
CA ALA A 41 29.05 8.40 9.75
C ALA A 41 29.68 7.18 10.43
N THR A 42 29.82 7.27 11.75
CA THR A 42 30.34 6.16 12.57
C THR A 42 29.35 4.99 12.61
N ALA A 43 29.76 3.86 13.19
CA ALA A 43 28.85 2.72 13.37
C ALA A 43 27.66 3.04 14.32
N ALA A 44 27.82 4.02 15.21
CA ALA A 44 26.77 4.43 16.14
C ALA A 44 25.68 5.32 15.49
N GLU A 45 26.00 5.95 14.36
CA GLU A 45 25.07 6.79 13.61
C GLU A 45 24.30 5.96 12.61
N THR A 46 23.14 5.47 13.04
CA THR A 46 22.34 4.47 12.31
C THR A 46 21.26 5.06 11.41
N MET A 47 20.82 6.30 11.66
CA MET A 47 19.73 6.96 10.93
C MET A 47 20.25 7.88 9.81
N VAL A 48 21.19 7.39 9.01
CA VAL A 48 21.82 8.11 7.90
C VAL A 48 22.15 7.16 6.74
N PHE A 49 22.18 7.68 5.52
CA PHE A 49 22.73 6.96 4.38
C PHE A 49 24.25 7.13 4.33
N LYS A 50 25.01 6.02 4.32
CA LYS A 50 26.46 6.05 4.13
C LYS A 50 26.91 6.01 2.68
N HIS A 51 26.07 5.47 1.81
CA HIS A 51 26.40 5.20 0.40
C HIS A 51 25.37 5.76 -0.57
N TYR A 52 24.14 5.98 -0.14
CA TYR A 52 23.10 6.51 -1.00
C TYR A 52 23.08 8.04 -0.91
N ASN A 53 23.60 8.68 -1.95
CA ASN A 53 23.42 10.11 -2.18
C ASN A 53 22.50 10.29 -3.39
N ALA A 54 21.25 10.69 -3.14
CA ALA A 54 20.22 10.80 -4.18
C ALA A 54 20.65 11.68 -5.37
N GLU A 55 21.42 12.74 -5.11
CA GLU A 55 21.86 13.75 -6.08
C GLU A 55 23.17 13.40 -6.80
N GLU A 56 23.89 12.37 -6.34
CA GLU A 56 25.17 11.99 -6.93
C GLU A 56 24.97 11.51 -8.37
N ILE A 57 25.70 12.12 -9.31
CA ILE A 57 25.64 11.78 -10.72
C ILE A 57 26.60 10.63 -11.01
N VAL A 58 26.04 9.48 -11.39
CA VAL A 58 26.75 8.29 -11.81
C VAL A 58 26.44 8.07 -13.28
N TYR A 59 27.46 8.07 -14.16
CA TYR A 59 27.30 7.90 -15.60
C TYR A 59 26.17 8.76 -16.24
N GLY A 60 26.04 10.01 -15.80
CA GLY A 60 25.10 10.99 -16.37
C GLY A 60 23.65 10.93 -15.87
N LYS A 61 23.34 10.10 -14.85
CA LYS A 61 22.06 10.15 -14.12
C LYS A 61 22.29 10.19 -12.62
N SER A 62 21.34 10.75 -11.88
CA SER A 62 21.38 10.74 -10.42
C SER A 62 21.26 9.30 -9.88
N MET A 63 21.82 9.02 -8.69
CA MET A 63 21.60 7.70 -8.05
C MET A 63 20.11 7.42 -7.82
N ALA A 64 19.31 8.45 -7.52
CA ALA A 64 17.86 8.30 -7.39
C ALA A 64 17.22 7.80 -8.69
N ASP A 65 17.62 8.33 -9.84
CA ASP A 65 17.11 7.91 -11.15
C ASP A 65 17.60 6.52 -11.57
N TRP A 66 18.80 6.12 -11.14
CA TRP A 66 19.30 4.77 -11.38
C TRP A 66 18.57 3.72 -10.54
N LEU A 67 18.45 3.99 -9.24
CA LEU A 67 18.00 2.99 -8.27
C LEU A 67 16.48 2.92 -8.20
N ARG A 68 15.79 4.04 -8.37
CA ARG A 68 14.31 4.15 -8.34
C ARG A 68 13.70 3.34 -7.20
N PHE A 69 14.28 3.48 -6.00
CA PHE A 69 13.81 2.74 -4.82
C PHE A 69 12.32 2.96 -4.63
N SER A 70 11.60 1.87 -4.34
CA SER A 70 10.17 1.88 -4.05
C SER A 70 9.90 1.28 -2.68
N VAL A 71 9.02 1.93 -1.90
CA VAL A 71 8.52 1.34 -0.66
C VAL A 71 7.37 0.38 -0.96
N CYS A 72 7.55 -0.87 -0.55
CA CYS A 72 6.53 -1.91 -0.59
C CYS A 72 5.49 -1.69 0.53
N TYR A 73 4.25 -1.39 0.17
CA TYR A 73 3.21 -1.02 1.13
C TYR A 73 2.78 -2.19 2.03
N TRP A 74 2.57 -3.39 1.47
CA TRP A 74 2.09 -4.54 2.25
C TRP A 74 3.07 -4.93 3.36
N HIS A 75 4.37 -5.02 3.09
CA HIS A 75 5.33 -5.36 4.14
C HIS A 75 5.51 -4.25 5.17
N THR A 76 5.48 -2.98 4.75
CA THR A 76 5.81 -1.85 5.62
C THR A 76 4.64 -1.44 6.53
N PHE A 77 3.42 -1.41 5.97
CA PHE A 77 2.23 -0.85 6.64
C PHE A 77 1.11 -1.84 6.91
N ARG A 78 1.21 -3.09 6.40
CA ARG A 78 0.21 -4.15 6.67
C ARG A 78 0.82 -5.38 7.35
N GLY A 79 2.11 -5.63 7.19
CA GLY A 79 2.81 -6.76 7.80
C GLY A 79 2.88 -6.63 9.32
N GLN A 80 2.28 -7.60 10.03
CA GLN A 80 2.24 -7.63 11.50
C GLN A 80 3.23 -8.62 12.13
N GLY A 81 4.11 -9.23 11.32
CA GLY A 81 5.14 -10.15 11.81
C GLY A 81 4.60 -11.50 12.31
N ALA A 82 3.40 -11.89 11.87
CA ALA A 82 2.89 -13.24 12.07
C ALA A 82 3.57 -14.21 11.09
N ASP A 83 3.63 -15.48 11.48
CA ASP A 83 4.08 -16.58 10.64
C ASP A 83 3.16 -17.80 10.82
N PRO A 84 3.34 -18.91 10.09
CA PRO A 84 2.47 -20.09 10.22
C PRO A 84 2.43 -20.73 11.62
N PHE A 85 3.35 -20.36 12.51
CA PHE A 85 3.55 -20.93 13.85
C PHE A 85 3.38 -19.91 14.99
N GLY A 86 3.14 -18.63 14.69
CA GLY A 86 3.15 -17.55 15.66
C GLY A 86 2.19 -16.41 15.34
N PHE A 87 1.70 -15.77 16.41
CA PHE A 87 0.81 -14.62 16.31
C PHE A 87 1.57 -13.34 15.90
N PRO A 88 0.85 -12.29 15.44
CA PRO A 88 1.43 -10.96 15.24
C PRO A 88 2.28 -10.50 16.42
N THR A 89 3.45 -9.94 16.11
CA THR A 89 4.41 -9.42 17.11
C THR A 89 4.65 -7.92 16.96
N ILE A 90 4.19 -7.36 15.85
CA ILE A 90 4.45 -5.98 15.46
C ILE A 90 3.23 -5.13 15.75
N HIS A 91 3.36 -4.21 16.72
CA HIS A 91 2.36 -3.19 17.00
C HIS A 91 2.87 -1.83 16.53
N ARG A 92 2.04 -1.08 15.79
CA ARG A 92 2.39 0.24 15.25
C ARG A 92 1.56 1.32 15.95
N PRO A 93 2.18 2.38 16.50
CA PRO A 93 1.45 3.48 17.14
C PRO A 93 0.39 4.17 16.26
N TRP A 94 0.57 4.11 14.93
CA TRP A 94 -0.30 4.73 13.94
C TRP A 94 -1.35 3.78 13.33
N ASP A 95 -1.44 2.54 13.81
CA ASP A 95 -2.40 1.55 13.31
C ASP A 95 -3.32 1.13 14.46
N ASP A 96 -4.63 1.29 14.31
CA ASP A 96 -5.60 0.80 15.31
C ASP A 96 -6.02 -0.66 15.08
N GLU A 97 -5.33 -1.36 14.18
CA GLU A 97 -5.49 -2.77 13.80
C GLU A 97 -6.84 -3.09 13.15
N THR A 98 -7.76 -2.12 13.05
CA THR A 98 -9.02 -2.32 12.34
C THR A 98 -8.82 -2.34 10.83
N ASN A 99 -9.73 -3.00 10.13
CA ASN A 99 -9.87 -2.91 8.69
C ASN A 99 -10.86 -1.81 8.28
N SER A 100 -10.95 -0.72 9.06
CA SER A 100 -11.84 0.39 8.74
C SER A 100 -11.25 1.30 7.66
N LEU A 101 -12.12 1.97 6.92
CA LEU A 101 -11.72 2.98 5.93
C LEU A 101 -10.89 4.11 6.58
N PHE A 102 -11.28 4.52 7.78
CA PHE A 102 -10.57 5.54 8.54
C PHE A 102 -9.13 5.12 8.89
N ASN A 103 -8.94 3.87 9.33
CA ASN A 103 -7.59 3.37 9.61
C ASN A 103 -6.78 3.17 8.32
N ALA A 104 -7.43 2.82 7.21
CA ALA A 104 -6.77 2.80 5.90
C ALA A 104 -6.24 4.20 5.50
N LYS A 105 -7.03 5.27 5.69
CA LYS A 105 -6.58 6.66 5.50
C LYS A 105 -5.41 7.00 6.44
N ARG A 106 -5.51 6.63 7.71
CA ARG A 106 -4.43 6.85 8.70
C ARG A 106 -3.12 6.20 8.26
N ARG A 107 -3.16 4.93 7.82
CA ARG A 107 -1.99 4.22 7.27
C ARG A 107 -1.44 4.93 6.04
N MET A 108 -2.31 5.44 5.17
CA MET A 108 -1.89 6.22 3.99
C MET A 108 -1.09 7.46 4.40
N TYR A 109 -1.61 8.28 5.32
CA TYR A 109 -0.86 9.44 5.82
C TYR A 109 0.49 9.06 6.46
N ALA A 110 0.51 8.02 7.28
CA ALA A 110 1.76 7.49 7.86
C ALA A 110 2.74 7.03 6.77
N ALA A 111 2.25 6.39 5.70
CA ALA A 111 3.08 5.94 4.61
C ALA A 111 3.76 7.08 3.85
N PHE A 112 3.01 8.14 3.52
CA PHE A 112 3.58 9.29 2.82
C PHE A 112 4.54 10.11 3.69
N GLU A 113 4.30 10.21 5.00
CA GLU A 113 5.29 10.76 5.93
C GLU A 113 6.58 9.91 5.95
N PHE A 114 6.44 8.59 6.07
CA PHE A 114 7.57 7.66 6.10
C PHE A 114 8.43 7.78 4.85
N MET A 115 7.81 7.72 3.66
CA MET A 115 8.51 7.81 2.38
C MET A 115 9.19 9.18 2.19
N SER A 116 8.53 10.25 2.58
CA SER A 116 9.08 11.62 2.53
C SER A 116 10.31 11.77 3.44
N LYS A 117 10.27 11.21 4.65
CA LYS A 117 11.42 11.20 5.57
C LYS A 117 12.55 10.30 5.06
N LEU A 118 12.22 9.15 4.46
CA LEU A 118 13.20 8.24 3.89
C LEU A 118 13.88 8.83 2.63
N GLY A 119 13.24 9.78 1.95
CA GLY A 119 13.72 10.35 0.69
C GLY A 119 13.48 9.41 -0.50
N VAL A 120 12.41 8.60 -0.44
CA VAL A 120 12.05 7.65 -1.50
C VAL A 120 10.88 8.22 -2.31
N HIS A 121 11.05 8.28 -3.62
CA HIS A 121 10.10 8.89 -4.56
C HIS A 121 9.15 7.92 -5.22
N TYR A 122 9.21 6.62 -4.88
CA TYR A 122 8.35 5.61 -5.44
C TYR A 122 7.71 4.72 -4.37
N TRP A 123 6.54 4.19 -4.70
CA TRP A 123 5.87 3.20 -3.87
C TRP A 123 5.11 2.18 -4.70
N SER A 124 4.77 1.07 -4.05
CA SER A 124 4.08 -0.05 -4.68
C SER A 124 3.06 -0.68 -3.73
N PHE A 125 1.89 -1.06 -4.25
CA PHE A 125 0.80 -1.58 -3.41
C PHE A 125 -0.09 -2.61 -4.13
N HIS A 126 -0.76 -3.47 -3.36
CA HIS A 126 -1.97 -4.16 -3.80
C HIS A 126 -3.21 -3.35 -3.41
N ASP A 127 -4.25 -3.43 -4.21
CA ASP A 127 -5.56 -2.85 -3.94
C ASP A 127 -6.08 -3.10 -2.49
N ARG A 128 -5.94 -4.33 -1.99
CA ARG A 128 -6.36 -4.73 -0.64
C ARG A 128 -5.42 -4.28 0.49
N ASP A 129 -4.25 -3.73 0.16
CA ASP A 129 -3.36 -3.16 1.16
C ASP A 129 -3.81 -1.77 1.57
N ILE A 130 -4.26 -0.99 0.59
CA ILE A 130 -4.65 0.41 0.77
C ILE A 130 -6.13 0.59 1.07
N SER A 131 -6.97 -0.39 0.73
CA SER A 131 -8.43 -0.28 0.86
C SER A 131 -9.06 -1.55 1.44
N PRO A 132 -9.98 -1.43 2.43
CA PRO A 132 -10.69 -2.57 2.97
C PRO A 132 -11.83 -3.04 2.05
N GLU A 133 -12.08 -4.35 2.03
CA GLU A 133 -13.32 -4.89 1.41
C GLU A 133 -14.55 -4.45 2.20
N GLY A 134 -15.59 -4.04 1.47
CA GLY A 134 -16.92 -3.79 2.00
C GLY A 134 -17.77 -5.07 2.04
N ALA A 135 -19.07 -4.92 2.34
CA ALA A 135 -20.00 -6.05 2.39
C ALA A 135 -20.28 -6.65 0.99
N ASN A 136 -19.97 -5.92 -0.08
CA ASN A 136 -20.14 -6.34 -1.46
C ASN A 136 -19.16 -5.59 -2.38
N LEU A 137 -19.07 -6.03 -3.64
CA LEU A 137 -18.15 -5.44 -4.61
C LEU A 137 -18.36 -3.93 -4.82
N LYS A 138 -19.60 -3.45 -4.80
CA LYS A 138 -19.88 -2.01 -4.95
C LYS A 138 -19.27 -1.20 -3.81
N GLU A 139 -19.46 -1.63 -2.57
CA GLU A 139 -18.89 -0.98 -1.40
C GLU A 139 -17.36 -1.07 -1.38
N THR A 140 -16.79 -2.23 -1.72
CA THR A 140 -15.34 -2.41 -1.90
C THR A 140 -14.76 -1.40 -2.88
N ASN A 141 -15.45 -1.17 -4.00
CA ASN A 141 -14.99 -0.23 -5.02
C ASN A 141 -15.09 1.22 -4.55
N GLN A 142 -16.18 1.56 -3.85
CA GLN A 142 -16.34 2.90 -3.26
C GLN A 142 -15.23 3.21 -2.25
N ASN A 143 -14.87 2.24 -1.41
CA ASN A 143 -13.74 2.37 -0.49
C ASN A 143 -12.42 2.58 -1.24
N LEU A 144 -12.19 1.81 -2.30
CA LEU A 144 -10.96 1.92 -3.10
C LEU A 144 -10.87 3.27 -3.82
N ASP A 145 -11.95 3.74 -4.44
CA ASP A 145 -12.01 5.04 -5.11
C ASP A 145 -11.64 6.18 -4.15
N GLU A 146 -12.16 6.16 -2.92
CA GLU A 146 -11.85 7.16 -1.90
C GLU A 146 -10.37 7.14 -1.48
N LEU A 147 -9.75 5.95 -1.38
CA LEU A 147 -8.35 5.82 -1.00
C LEU A 147 -7.39 6.12 -2.15
N VAL A 148 -7.79 5.86 -3.40
CA VAL A 148 -7.02 6.24 -4.58
C VAL A 148 -7.03 7.75 -4.77
N GLU A 149 -8.17 8.42 -4.55
CA GLU A 149 -8.25 9.88 -4.55
C GLU A 149 -7.33 10.48 -3.47
N LEU A 150 -7.35 9.94 -2.25
CA LEU A 150 -6.43 10.37 -1.19
C LEU A 150 -4.97 10.12 -1.56
N ALA A 151 -4.64 8.95 -2.11
CA ALA A 151 -3.29 8.63 -2.53
C ALA A 151 -2.80 9.59 -3.61
N SER A 152 -3.65 9.96 -4.58
CA SER A 152 -3.33 10.94 -5.62
C SER A 152 -2.94 12.30 -5.02
N GLN A 153 -3.74 12.81 -4.08
CA GLN A 153 -3.47 14.07 -3.40
C GLN A 153 -2.15 14.03 -2.60
N LEU A 154 -1.86 12.90 -1.95
CA LEU A 154 -0.62 12.74 -1.19
C LEU A 154 0.61 12.55 -2.08
N MET A 155 0.46 11.88 -3.22
CA MET A 155 1.50 11.76 -4.25
C MET A 155 1.93 13.13 -4.76
N GLU A 156 0.98 14.00 -5.10
CA GLU A 156 1.25 15.38 -5.51
C GLU A 156 1.94 16.16 -4.38
N LYS A 157 1.38 16.12 -3.16
CA LYS A 157 1.91 16.86 -2.00
C LYS A 157 3.34 16.51 -1.64
N HIS A 158 3.71 15.23 -1.73
CA HIS A 158 5.01 14.72 -1.28
C HIS A 158 6.01 14.47 -2.43
N GLU A 159 5.63 14.77 -3.68
CA GLU A 159 6.43 14.49 -4.87
C GLU A 159 6.82 13.00 -4.97
N ILE A 160 5.85 12.13 -4.70
CA ILE A 160 5.99 10.67 -4.73
C ILE A 160 5.17 10.12 -5.89
N LYS A 161 5.76 9.21 -6.65
CA LYS A 161 5.15 8.58 -7.82
C LYS A 161 4.78 7.14 -7.51
N LEU A 162 3.71 6.65 -8.10
CA LEU A 162 3.42 5.23 -8.10
C LEU A 162 4.42 4.54 -9.02
N LEU A 163 5.21 3.58 -8.53
CA LEU A 163 6.05 2.79 -9.43
C LEU A 163 5.21 1.70 -10.08
N TRP A 164 4.47 0.96 -9.25
CA TRP A 164 3.48 0.02 -9.75
C TRP A 164 2.43 -0.34 -8.70
N ASN A 165 1.28 -0.80 -9.17
CA ASN A 165 0.26 -1.42 -8.34
C ASN A 165 -0.15 -2.78 -8.92
N THR A 166 -0.84 -3.57 -8.11
CA THR A 166 -1.41 -4.85 -8.53
C THR A 166 -2.66 -5.20 -7.72
N CYS A 167 -3.26 -6.35 -8.00
CA CYS A 167 -4.44 -6.86 -7.28
C CYS A 167 -4.04 -8.03 -6.38
N ASN A 168 -4.49 -7.99 -5.13
CA ASN A 168 -4.39 -9.14 -4.24
C ASN A 168 -5.50 -10.15 -4.60
N LEU A 169 -5.16 -11.05 -5.53
CA LEU A 169 -6.02 -12.13 -6.02
C LEU A 169 -5.67 -13.49 -5.39
N PHE A 170 -5.16 -13.48 -4.16
CA PHE A 170 -4.66 -14.68 -3.50
C PHE A 170 -5.04 -14.80 -2.02
N SER A 171 -5.31 -13.69 -1.32
CA SER A 171 -5.54 -13.73 0.13
C SER A 171 -6.96 -14.13 0.52
N HIS A 172 -7.97 -13.65 -0.21
CA HIS A 172 -9.37 -13.94 0.12
C HIS A 172 -9.69 -15.42 -0.14
N PRO A 173 -10.44 -16.13 0.73
CA PRO A 173 -10.76 -17.57 0.58
C PRO A 173 -11.35 -17.96 -0.78
N ARG A 174 -12.06 -17.04 -1.45
CA ARG A 174 -12.57 -17.22 -2.83
C ARG A 174 -11.49 -17.64 -3.83
N TYR A 175 -10.24 -17.24 -3.60
CA TYR A 175 -9.10 -17.55 -4.48
C TYR A 175 -8.33 -18.81 -4.07
N MET A 176 -8.82 -19.62 -3.13
CA MET A 176 -8.12 -20.82 -2.66
C MET A 176 -7.80 -21.82 -3.78
N ASN A 177 -8.57 -21.82 -4.88
CA ASN A 177 -8.37 -22.66 -6.05
C ASN A 177 -7.81 -21.88 -7.26
N GLY A 178 -7.22 -20.69 -7.03
CA GLY A 178 -6.72 -19.79 -8.07
C GLY A 178 -7.66 -18.64 -8.38
N ALA A 179 -7.20 -17.68 -9.18
CA ALA A 179 -7.98 -16.52 -9.63
C ALA A 179 -8.41 -16.69 -11.09
N PHE A 180 -7.57 -16.28 -12.05
CA PHE A 180 -7.80 -16.54 -13.47
C PHE A 180 -7.63 -18.01 -13.87
N THR A 181 -7.06 -18.82 -12.99
CA THR A 181 -6.90 -20.28 -13.15
C THR A 181 -7.92 -21.07 -12.33
N ASN A 182 -8.91 -20.38 -11.73
CA ASN A 182 -9.93 -21.05 -10.94
C ASN A 182 -10.84 -21.91 -11.83
N PRO A 183 -11.19 -23.14 -11.41
CA PRO A 183 -12.17 -23.96 -12.13
C PRO A 183 -13.61 -23.40 -12.07
N ASP A 184 -13.92 -22.48 -11.15
CA ASP A 184 -15.21 -21.79 -11.08
C ASP A 184 -15.18 -20.46 -11.85
N ALA A 185 -16.04 -20.36 -12.88
CA ALA A 185 -16.18 -19.18 -13.72
C ALA A 185 -16.61 -17.92 -12.94
N HIS A 186 -17.31 -18.06 -11.80
CA HIS A 186 -17.68 -16.91 -10.98
C HIS A 186 -16.46 -16.28 -10.30
N VAL A 187 -15.48 -17.09 -9.89
CA VAL A 187 -14.23 -16.59 -9.30
C VAL A 187 -13.39 -15.91 -10.36
N PHE A 188 -13.33 -16.47 -11.57
CA PHE A 188 -12.70 -15.82 -12.72
C PHE A 188 -13.31 -14.44 -12.99
N ALA A 189 -14.65 -14.36 -13.05
CA ALA A 189 -15.36 -13.11 -13.28
C ALA A 189 -15.10 -12.07 -12.17
N TYR A 190 -15.04 -12.51 -10.91
CA TYR A 190 -14.71 -11.62 -9.79
C TYR A 190 -13.26 -11.12 -9.88
N ALA A 191 -12.30 -11.98 -10.22
CA ALA A 191 -10.90 -11.59 -10.41
C ALA A 191 -10.75 -10.58 -11.55
N ALA A 192 -11.47 -10.79 -12.66
CA ALA A 192 -11.51 -9.85 -13.78
C ALA A 192 -12.09 -8.49 -13.36
N ALA A 193 -13.16 -8.47 -12.57
CA ALA A 193 -13.75 -7.24 -12.06
C ALA A 193 -12.75 -6.48 -11.18
N GLN A 194 -12.13 -7.14 -10.20
CA GLN A 194 -11.14 -6.53 -9.30
C GLN A 194 -9.94 -5.96 -10.07
N LEU A 195 -9.43 -6.69 -11.06
CA LEU A 195 -8.36 -6.22 -11.93
C LEU A 195 -8.75 -4.99 -12.76
N LEU A 196 -9.96 -4.99 -13.31
CA LEU A 196 -10.43 -3.86 -14.11
C LEU A 196 -10.54 -2.58 -13.27
N ILE A 197 -10.98 -2.70 -12.02
CA ILE A 197 -11.14 -1.54 -11.13
C ILE A 197 -9.78 -0.93 -10.80
N ILE A 198 -8.74 -1.71 -10.48
CA ILE A 198 -7.44 -1.12 -10.15
C ILE A 198 -6.81 -0.38 -11.36
N LEU A 199 -7.02 -0.91 -12.57
CA LEU A 199 -6.59 -0.26 -13.81
C LEU A 199 -7.32 1.06 -13.99
N ILE A 200 -8.64 1.07 -13.83
CA ILE A 200 -9.47 2.26 -14.06
C ILE A 200 -9.32 3.31 -12.94
N SER A 201 -9.19 2.90 -11.67
CA SER A 201 -9.15 3.82 -10.53
C SER A 201 -7.87 4.65 -10.53
N LEU A 202 -6.72 4.11 -10.97
CA LEU A 202 -5.50 4.93 -11.10
C LEU A 202 -5.48 5.77 -12.38
N GLU A 203 -6.22 5.35 -13.41
CA GLU A 203 -6.40 6.09 -14.65
C GLU A 203 -7.56 7.10 -14.60
N TYR A 204 -8.13 7.34 -13.40
CA TYR A 204 -9.31 8.15 -13.11
C TYR A 204 -9.82 8.97 -14.32
N LYS A 205 -10.80 8.39 -15.02
CA LYS A 205 -11.59 8.95 -16.14
C LYS A 205 -11.10 8.54 -17.54
N THR A 206 -11.66 7.43 -18.03
CA THR A 206 -12.15 7.26 -19.41
C THR A 206 -11.53 8.21 -20.45
N LYS A 207 -10.37 7.86 -21.03
CA LYS A 207 -9.95 8.19 -22.42
C LYS A 207 -8.49 7.89 -22.80
N ILE A 208 -7.66 7.30 -21.93
CA ILE A 208 -6.21 7.53 -22.02
C ILE A 208 -5.50 6.18 -22.16
N GLY A 209 -4.77 5.99 -23.25
CA GLY A 209 -4.00 4.77 -23.49
C GLY A 209 -2.97 4.57 -22.38
N TYR A 210 -3.10 3.47 -21.65
CA TYR A 210 -2.07 3.01 -20.72
C TYR A 210 -0.74 2.83 -21.47
N GLU A 211 0.24 3.68 -21.15
CA GLU A 211 1.61 3.60 -21.69
C GLU A 211 2.57 2.84 -20.75
N GLY A 212 2.08 2.39 -19.61
CA GLY A 212 2.87 1.69 -18.63
C GLY A 212 3.31 0.30 -19.09
N GLN A 213 4.38 -0.22 -18.49
CA GLN A 213 4.81 -1.58 -18.74
C GLN A 213 3.95 -2.56 -17.93
N LEU A 214 3.44 -3.60 -18.57
CA LEU A 214 2.89 -4.76 -17.85
C LEU A 214 4.04 -5.68 -17.45
N LEU A 215 4.12 -6.02 -16.16
CA LEU A 215 5.11 -6.99 -15.67
C LEU A 215 4.42 -8.28 -15.25
N ILE A 216 5.21 -9.36 -15.22
CA ILE A 216 4.86 -10.63 -14.58
C ILE A 216 5.97 -10.90 -13.57
N GLU A 217 5.61 -11.31 -12.36
CA GLU A 217 6.55 -11.63 -11.27
C GLU A 217 6.70 -13.16 -11.16
N PRO A 218 7.73 -13.76 -11.78
CA PRO A 218 7.92 -15.20 -11.69
C PRO A 218 8.25 -15.64 -10.26
N LYS A 219 7.55 -16.67 -9.80
CA LYS A 219 7.84 -17.38 -8.56
C LYS A 219 7.60 -18.86 -8.81
N ALA A 220 8.49 -19.72 -8.30
CA ALA A 220 8.44 -21.14 -8.60
C ALA A 220 7.25 -21.88 -7.96
N LYS A 221 6.90 -21.48 -6.74
CA LYS A 221 5.97 -22.13 -5.81
C LYS A 221 5.71 -21.21 -4.62
N GLU A 222 4.86 -21.68 -3.71
CA GLU A 222 4.46 -21.02 -2.45
C GLU A 222 3.55 -19.79 -2.69
N PRO A 223 2.26 -19.86 -2.34
CA PRO A 223 1.60 -20.92 -1.55
C PRO A 223 1.28 -22.19 -2.35
N THR A 224 1.32 -22.15 -3.68
CA THR A 224 1.02 -23.32 -4.52
C THR A 224 2.15 -24.34 -4.51
N ARG A 225 1.83 -25.60 -4.81
CA ARG A 225 2.85 -26.63 -5.03
C ARG A 225 3.71 -26.35 -6.27
N HIS A 226 3.09 -25.79 -7.30
CA HIS A 226 3.69 -25.37 -8.56
C HIS A 226 2.96 -24.12 -9.04
N GLN A 227 3.70 -23.03 -9.24
CA GLN A 227 3.16 -21.81 -9.85
C GLN A 227 3.54 -21.77 -11.32
N TYR A 228 2.59 -21.40 -12.17
CA TYR A 228 2.74 -21.47 -13.63
C TYR A 228 3.89 -20.60 -14.14
N ASP A 229 4.11 -19.44 -13.51
CA ASP A 229 5.20 -18.50 -13.84
C ASP A 229 6.56 -18.95 -13.24
N TYR A 230 6.97 -20.18 -13.58
CA TYR A 230 8.25 -20.75 -13.15
C TYR A 230 9.39 -20.38 -14.12
N GLY A 231 10.39 -19.64 -13.63
CA GLY A 231 11.62 -19.32 -14.38
C GLY A 231 11.54 -18.05 -15.24
N LYS A 232 12.51 -17.87 -16.16
CA LYS A 232 12.54 -16.73 -17.10
C LYS A 232 11.72 -16.95 -18.38
N VAL A 233 11.12 -18.14 -18.52
CA VAL A 233 10.34 -18.52 -19.71
C VAL A 233 8.87 -18.29 -19.38
N ILE A 234 8.41 -17.06 -19.59
CA ILE A 234 7.01 -16.71 -19.40
C ILE A 234 6.40 -16.50 -20.79
N PHE A 235 5.65 -17.51 -21.25
CA PHE A 235 4.67 -17.35 -22.32
C PHE A 235 3.30 -17.60 -21.69
N ILE A 236 2.53 -16.52 -21.55
CA ILE A 236 1.09 -16.52 -21.28
C ILE A 236 0.74 -17.03 -19.87
N PHE A 237 0.69 -16.17 -18.85
CA PHE A 237 -0.37 -16.12 -17.82
C PHE A 237 -0.23 -14.79 -17.04
N ILE A 238 -1.34 -14.10 -16.83
CA ILE A 238 -1.37 -12.66 -16.50
C ILE A 238 -1.54 -12.46 -14.99
N VAL A 239 -0.47 -12.01 -14.32
CA VAL A 239 -0.55 -11.19 -13.10
C VAL A 239 -0.10 -9.80 -13.52
N LEU A 240 -1.01 -8.86 -13.72
CA LEU A 240 -0.63 -7.51 -14.16
C LEU A 240 -0.07 -6.73 -12.98
N TYR A 241 1.19 -6.31 -13.12
CA TYR A 241 1.72 -5.15 -12.43
C TYR A 241 1.58 -3.98 -13.39
N VAL A 242 1.00 -2.90 -12.90
CA VAL A 242 0.73 -1.70 -13.68
C VAL A 242 1.83 -0.71 -13.33
N CYS A 243 2.85 -0.56 -14.18
CA CYS A 243 3.88 0.45 -13.97
C CYS A 243 3.40 1.81 -14.47
N ALA A 244 3.18 2.77 -13.57
CA ALA A 244 3.05 4.17 -13.98
C ALA A 244 4.47 4.71 -14.23
N VAL A 245 4.79 5.04 -15.48
CA VAL A 245 6.07 5.70 -15.82
C VAL A 245 5.96 7.19 -15.55
#